data_AF-A0A0J1B3M3-F1
#
_entry.id   AF-A0A0J1B3M3-F1
#
_cell.length_a   1.000
_cell.length_b   1.000
_cell.length_c   1.000
_cell.angle_alpha   90.00
_cell.angle_beta   90.00
_cell.angle_gamma   90.00
#
_symmetry.space_group_name_H-M   'P 1'
#
loop_
_entity.id
_entity.type
_entity.pdbx_description
1 polymer ?
#
loop_
_entity_poly.entity_id
_entity_poly.type
_entity_poly.pdbx_seq_one_letter_code
_entity_poly.pdbx_strand_id
1 'polypeptide(L)'
;MTKPTSDAYLSRFEIRPHHPFQDRPFAGLSAMAVPKRKHSNSRTGKRRAHDHLKKRQVTYCPQCSTAVPTHVVCPKCGYYQGRTVVESTDQ
;
A
#
# COMPACT_ATOMS: atom_id res chain seq x y z
N MET A 1 -46.94 -17.89 20.39
CA MET A 1 -46.24 -18.14 21.67
C MET A 1 -45.09 -19.10 21.39
N THR A 2 -43.88 -18.52 21.41
CA THR A 2 -42.53 -19.12 21.45
C THR A 2 -42.24 -20.40 20.63
N LYS A 3 -41.71 -20.23 19.41
CA LYS A 3 -40.81 -21.22 18.80
C LYS A 3 -39.40 -20.97 19.37
N PRO A 4 -38.78 -21.90 20.12
CA PRO A 4 -37.40 -21.74 20.53
C PRO A 4 -36.47 -22.05 19.34
N THR A 5 -35.81 -20.98 18.92
CA THR A 5 -34.43 -20.83 18.43
C THR A 5 -33.57 -22.09 18.27
N SER A 6 -32.99 -22.19 17.08
CA SER A 6 -31.58 -22.43 16.74
C SER A 6 -30.62 -23.10 17.74
N ASP A 7 -29.64 -23.78 17.16
CA ASP A 7 -28.31 -24.08 17.74
C ASP A 7 -28.10 -25.45 18.39
N ALA A 8 -28.33 -26.51 17.61
CA ALA A 8 -27.87 -27.87 17.93
C ALA A 8 -26.95 -28.48 16.85
N TYR A 9 -26.16 -27.66 16.14
CA TYR A 9 -25.18 -28.12 15.13
C TYR A 9 -23.78 -27.52 15.31
N LEU A 10 -23.36 -27.23 16.54
CA LEU A 10 -21.98 -26.79 16.84
C LEU A 10 -21.40 -27.51 18.05
N SER A 11 -21.26 -28.84 17.96
CA SER A 11 -20.52 -29.62 18.95
C SER A 11 -19.91 -30.90 18.37
N ARG A 12 -19.13 -30.78 17.28
CA ARG A 12 -18.21 -31.86 16.87
C ARG A 12 -17.09 -31.43 15.92
N PHE A 13 -16.40 -30.33 16.21
CA PHE A 13 -15.07 -30.07 15.64
C PHE A 13 -14.11 -29.66 16.77
N GLU A 14 -14.10 -30.45 17.84
CA GLU A 14 -12.98 -30.47 18.79
C GLU A 14 -11.91 -31.42 18.26
N ILE A 15 -10.97 -30.85 17.50
CA ILE A 15 -9.52 -31.01 17.69
C ILE A 15 -8.94 -29.69 17.17
N ARG A 16 -8.82 -28.69 18.06
CA ARG A 16 -7.88 -27.59 17.82
C ARG A 16 -6.51 -28.14 18.22
N PRO A 17 -5.57 -28.40 17.29
CA PRO A 17 -4.20 -28.65 17.69
C PRO A 17 -3.71 -27.40 18.43
N HIS A 18 -3.32 -27.57 19.69
CA HIS A 18 -2.66 -26.54 20.47
C HIS A 18 -1.49 -26.01 19.65
N HIS A 19 -1.58 -24.76 19.18
CA HIS A 19 -0.46 -24.05 18.60
C HIS A 19 0.54 -23.77 19.74
N PRO A 20 1.75 -24.35 19.76
CA PRO A 20 2.80 -23.86 20.63
C PRO A 20 3.42 -22.62 19.98
N PHE A 21 2.64 -21.54 19.85
CA PHE A 21 3.12 -20.26 19.32
C PHE A 21 2.89 -19.09 20.27
N GLN A 22 2.31 -19.34 21.44
CA GLN A 22 2.09 -18.33 22.47
C GLN A 22 2.74 -18.81 23.76
N ASP A 23 4.07 -18.69 23.80
CA ASP A 23 4.91 -18.57 25.01
C ASP A 23 6.38 -18.39 24.59
N ARG A 24 6.65 -17.37 23.76
CA ARG A 24 8.02 -16.84 23.65
C ARG A 24 8.05 -15.58 24.49
N PRO A 25 8.66 -15.58 25.69
CA PRO A 25 8.88 -14.33 26.40
C PRO A 25 9.75 -13.45 25.50
N PHE A 26 9.32 -12.21 25.24
CA PHE A 26 10.13 -11.14 24.65
C PHE A 26 11.29 -10.72 25.59
N ALA A 27 11.88 -11.67 26.33
CA ALA A 27 13.01 -11.45 27.23
C ALA A 27 14.30 -11.76 26.48
N GLY A 28 14.66 -10.83 25.59
CA GLY A 28 15.89 -10.89 24.79
C GLY A 28 16.30 -9.51 24.29
N LEU A 29 16.10 -8.46 25.10
CA LEU A 29 16.56 -7.09 24.82
C LEU A 29 18.08 -7.00 25.07
N SER A 30 18.85 -7.64 24.20
CA SER A 30 20.28 -7.43 24.07
C SER A 30 20.49 -6.00 23.57
N ALA A 31 20.92 -5.10 24.46
CA ALA A 31 21.44 -3.75 24.21
C ALA A 31 20.84 -3.01 23.00
N MET A 32 19.89 -2.10 23.25
CA MET A 32 19.41 -1.19 22.20
C MET A 32 20.60 -0.46 21.57
N ALA A 33 20.80 -0.62 20.26
CA ALA A 33 21.92 -0.01 19.56
C ALA A 33 21.79 1.51 19.56
N VAL A 34 22.52 2.18 20.47
CA VAL A 34 22.56 3.64 20.56
C VAL A 34 23.74 4.17 19.73
N PRO A 35 23.53 5.18 18.86
CA PRO A 35 24.65 5.81 18.16
C PRO A 35 25.66 6.39 19.14
N LYS A 36 26.94 6.01 19.01
CA LYS A 36 28.01 6.49 19.90
C LYS A 36 28.21 8.01 19.87
N ARG A 37 27.96 8.65 18.73
CA ARG A 37 28.11 10.10 18.49
C ARG A 37 27.10 10.61 17.48
N LYS A 38 26.80 11.92 17.54
CA LYS A 38 26.00 12.63 16.52
C LYS A 38 26.73 12.64 15.17
N HIS A 39 26.00 12.41 14.07
CA HIS A 39 26.54 12.58 12.73
C HIS A 39 26.79 14.05 12.41
N SER A 40 27.92 14.36 11.76
CA SER A 40 28.21 15.72 11.28
C SER A 40 27.22 16.15 10.20
N ASN A 41 27.06 17.46 10.02
CA ASN A 41 26.21 18.03 8.97
C ASN A 41 26.61 17.52 7.58
N SER A 42 27.92 17.42 7.31
CA SER A 42 28.44 16.86 6.05
C SER A 42 28.03 15.39 5.83
N ARG A 43 28.11 14.52 6.86
CA ARG A 43 27.68 13.12 6.74
C ARG A 43 26.18 12.99 6.49
N THR A 44 25.37 13.80 7.16
CA THR A 44 23.92 13.83 6.95
C THR A 44 23.57 14.33 5.54
N GLY A 45 24.24 15.40 5.06
CA GLY A 45 24.06 15.92 3.71
C GLY A 45 24.45 14.91 2.63
N LYS A 46 25.61 14.25 2.76
CA LYS A 46 26.05 13.19 1.84
C LYS A 46 25.06 12.02 1.79
N ARG A 47 24.53 11.60 2.95
CA ARG A 47 23.52 10.53 3.00
C ARG A 47 22.26 10.91 2.25
N ARG A 48 21.76 12.14 2.42
CA ARG A 48 20.54 12.65 1.76
C ARG A 48 20.75 13.10 0.31
N ALA A 49 21.97 13.07 -0.21
CA ALA A 49 22.25 13.52 -1.58
C ALA A 49 21.52 12.71 -2.65
N HIS A 50 21.14 11.47 -2.33
CA HIS A 50 20.40 10.59 -3.24
C HIS A 50 18.88 10.69 -3.06
N ASP A 51 18.39 11.35 -2.01
CA ASP A 51 16.97 11.44 -1.65
C ASP A 51 16.24 12.54 -2.46
N HIS A 52 16.46 12.59 -3.78
CA HIS A 52 15.81 13.55 -4.66
C HIS A 52 14.52 12.97 -5.26
N LEU A 53 13.49 13.81 -5.37
CA LEU A 53 12.25 13.46 -6.06
C LEU A 53 12.49 13.49 -7.58
N LYS A 54 12.15 12.41 -8.27
CA LYS A 54 12.14 12.36 -9.74
C LYS A 54 10.80 12.87 -10.27
N LYS A 55 10.85 13.70 -11.31
CA LYS A 55 9.63 14.16 -12.01
C LYS A 55 8.95 12.97 -12.67
N ARG A 56 7.62 12.96 -12.65
CA ARG A 56 6.82 11.97 -13.37
C ARG A 56 6.93 12.23 -14.88
N GLN A 57 7.03 11.16 -15.66
CA GLN A 57 7.00 11.25 -17.11
C GLN A 57 5.56 11.48 -17.57
N VAL A 58 5.37 12.46 -18.45
CA VAL A 58 4.07 12.82 -19.01
C VAL A 58 4.16 12.91 -20.53
N THR A 59 3.09 12.51 -21.20
CA THR A 59 2.91 12.53 -22.65
C THR A 59 1.66 13.31 -23.00
N TYR A 60 1.63 13.96 -24.15
CA TYR A 60 0.43 14.67 -24.60
C TYR A 60 -0.60 13.71 -25.20
N CYS A 61 -1.87 13.88 -24.83
CA CYS A 61 -2.97 13.14 -25.42
C CYS A 61 -3.17 13.59 -26.90
N PRO A 62 -3.33 12.66 -27.86
CA PRO A 62 -3.54 13.01 -29.27
C PRO A 62 -4.89 13.68 -29.57
N GLN A 63 -5.90 13.51 -28.71
CA GLN A 63 -7.26 14.04 -28.92
C GLN A 63 -7.44 15.43 -28.31
N CYS A 64 -7.04 15.63 -27.04
CA CYS A 64 -7.33 16.85 -26.27
C CYS A 64 -6.07 17.62 -25.85
N SER A 65 -4.90 17.26 -26.39
CA SER A 65 -3.58 17.90 -26.15
C SER A 65 -3.18 18.13 -24.69
N THR A 66 -3.83 17.44 -23.75
CA THR A 66 -3.56 17.57 -22.32
C THR A 66 -2.37 16.68 -21.92
N ALA A 67 -1.57 17.10 -20.95
CA ALA A 67 -0.51 16.29 -20.38
C ALA A 67 -1.10 15.15 -19.52
N VAL A 68 -0.79 13.91 -19.88
CA VAL A 68 -1.31 12.68 -19.24
C VAL A 68 -0.13 11.79 -18.86
N PRO A 69 -0.19 11.05 -17.73
CA PRO A 69 0.80 10.01 -17.45
C PRO A 69 0.79 8.91 -18.52
N THR A 70 1.95 8.29 -18.74
CA THR A 70 2.08 7.18 -19.69
C THR A 70 1.25 5.97 -19.23
N HIS A 71 0.66 5.24 -20.19
CA HIS A 71 -0.16 4.03 -19.99
C HIS A 71 -1.47 4.21 -19.19
N VAL A 72 -1.98 5.43 -19.05
CA VAL A 72 -3.25 5.71 -18.37
C VAL A 72 -4.28 6.26 -19.36
N VAL A 73 -5.56 5.97 -19.14
CA VAL A 73 -6.66 6.58 -19.89
C VAL A 73 -6.70 8.08 -19.63
N CYS A 74 -6.89 8.90 -20.67
CA CYS A 74 -6.98 10.34 -20.47
C CYS A 74 -8.17 10.68 -19.56
N PRO A 75 -7.98 11.41 -18.44
CA PRO A 75 -9.07 11.74 -17.52
C PRO A 75 -10.06 12.75 -18.09
N LYS A 76 -9.68 13.50 -19.13
CA LYS A 76 -10.57 14.47 -19.78
C LYS A 76 -11.46 13.83 -20.84
N CYS A 77 -10.85 13.18 -21.84
CA CYS A 77 -11.59 12.67 -23.00
C CYS A 77 -11.85 11.16 -23.00
N GLY A 78 -11.43 10.43 -21.95
CA GLY A 78 -11.65 8.98 -21.87
C GLY A 78 -10.95 8.14 -22.96
N TYR A 79 -10.06 8.77 -23.74
CA TYR A 79 -9.42 8.16 -24.91
C TYR A 79 -8.16 7.37 -24.52
N TYR A 80 -8.04 6.15 -25.06
CA TYR A 80 -6.87 5.28 -24.89
C TYR A 80 -6.73 4.33 -26.09
N GLN A 81 -5.50 4.21 -26.62
CA GLN A 81 -5.15 3.26 -27.70
C GLN A 81 -6.14 3.22 -28.89
N GLY A 82 -6.56 4.37 -29.41
CA GLY A 82 -7.42 4.41 -30.60
C GLY A 82 -8.91 4.34 -30.33
N ARG A 83 -9.35 4.18 -29.08
CA ARG A 83 -10.77 4.01 -28.71
C ARG A 83 -11.14 4.89 -27.53
N THR A 84 -12.39 5.32 -27.50
CA THR A 84 -13.01 5.95 -26.32
C THR A 84 -13.43 4.82 -25.38
N VAL A 85 -12.77 4.73 -24.22
CA VAL A 85 -12.98 3.65 -23.24
C VAL A 85 -13.99 4.06 -22.17
N VAL A 86 -14.03 5.36 -21.86
CA VAL A 86 -14.93 5.95 -20.88
C VAL A 86 -15.73 7.04 -21.58
N GLU A 87 -17.05 7.03 -21.42
CA GLU A 87 -17.88 8.18 -21.81
C GLU A 87 -17.52 9.34 -20.88
N SER A 88 -16.96 10.41 -21.44
CA SER A 88 -16.56 11.59 -20.68
C SER A 88 -17.81 12.33 -20.20
N THR A 89 -18.17 12.16 -18.93
CA THR A 89 -19.00 13.14 -18.21
C THR A 89 -18.12 14.35 -17.90
N ASP A 90 -18.16 15.35 -18.78
CA ASP A 90 -17.48 16.63 -18.61
C ASP A 90 -17.98 17.36 -17.33
N GLN A 91 -17.09 17.56 -16.36
CA GLN A 91 -17.22 18.50 -15.24
C GLN A 91 -15.88 19.20 -14.98
#